data_AF-A0A653ZE24-F1
#
_entry.id   AF-A0A653ZE24-F1
#
_cell.length_a   1.000
_cell.length_b   1.000
_cell.length_c   1.000
_cell.angle_alpha   90.00
_cell.angle_beta   90.00
_cell.angle_gamma   90.00
#
_symmetry.space_group_name_H-M   'P 1'
#
loop_
_entity.id
_entity.type
_entity.pdbx_description
1 polymer ?
#
loop_
_entity_poly.entity_id
_entity_poly.type
_entity_poly.pdbx_seq_one_letter_code
_entity_poly.pdbx_strand_id
1 'polypeptide(L)'
;MKKTLLAGVIFLICPLEGMGAWSGKHSIKSVKATSGGVEVVLSGFTNNSTEVVCTHNSFVIGNSNSNYQVKTSFVLSAYMAKEPINISYYSCRSNGQIEASSILFQ
;
A
#
# COMPACT_ATOMS: atom_id res chain seq x y z
N MET A 1 51.36 28.54 -17.59
CA MET A 1 50.76 27.74 -16.50
C MET A 1 49.31 27.42 -16.87
N LYS A 2 49.04 26.20 -17.34
CA LYS A 2 47.69 25.76 -17.76
C LYS A 2 46.94 25.28 -16.50
N LYS A 3 45.86 25.98 -16.13
CA LYS A 3 44.96 25.59 -15.04
C LYS A 3 43.81 24.77 -15.64
N THR A 4 43.86 23.47 -15.49
CA THR A 4 42.78 22.56 -15.88
C THR A 4 41.72 22.58 -14.78
N LEU A 5 40.55 23.14 -15.09
CA LEU A 5 39.38 23.13 -14.21
C LEU A 5 38.69 21.76 -14.36
N LEU A 6 38.84 20.88 -13.37
CA LEU A 6 37.99 19.69 -13.23
C LEU A 6 36.59 20.16 -12.81
N ALA A 7 35.64 20.08 -13.72
CA ALA A 7 34.23 20.20 -13.39
C ALA A 7 33.80 18.93 -12.63
N GLY A 8 33.73 19.04 -11.31
CA GLY A 8 33.21 17.99 -10.44
C GLY A 8 31.71 17.79 -10.72
N VAL A 9 31.37 16.60 -11.22
CA VAL A 9 29.99 16.14 -11.33
C VAL A 9 29.48 15.89 -9.91
N ILE A 10 28.71 16.84 -9.38
CA ILE A 10 27.96 16.67 -8.15
C ILE A 10 26.81 15.71 -8.47
N PHE A 11 26.98 14.45 -8.11
CA PHE A 11 25.90 13.47 -8.11
C PHE A 11 24.93 13.86 -7.00
N LEU A 12 23.83 14.53 -7.37
CA LEU A 12 22.68 14.76 -6.50
C LEU A 12 22.14 13.40 -6.08
N ILE A 13 22.47 12.97 -4.86
CA ILE A 13 21.87 11.80 -4.23
C ILE A 13 20.44 12.23 -3.86
N CYS A 14 19.50 12.04 -4.79
CA CYS A 14 18.09 12.12 -4.48
C CYS A 14 17.80 11.01 -3.46
N PRO A 15 17.28 11.31 -2.25
CA PRO A 15 16.89 10.26 -1.33
C PRO A 15 15.83 9.41 -2.04
N LEU A 16 16.09 8.11 -2.13
CA LEU A 16 15.14 7.12 -2.63
C LEU A 16 13.99 7.06 -1.62
N GLU A 17 13.01 7.96 -1.74
CA GLU A 17 11.75 7.83 -1.03
C GLU A 17 11.11 6.53 -1.49
N GLY A 18 10.90 5.57 -0.58
CA GLY A 18 10.33 4.27 -0.91
C GLY A 18 9.03 4.46 -1.69
N MET A 19 9.00 3.96 -2.93
CA MET A 19 7.87 4.12 -3.81
C MET A 19 6.76 3.20 -3.27
N GLY A 20 5.63 3.80 -2.94
CA GLY A 20 4.43 3.04 -2.58
C GLY A 20 4.08 2.06 -3.70
N ALA A 21 3.56 0.90 -3.32
CA ALA A 21 3.10 -0.11 -4.24
C ALA A 21 1.58 -0.11 -4.35
N TRP A 22 1.07 -0.77 -5.39
CA TRP A 22 -0.36 -0.93 -5.65
C TRP A 22 -0.70 -2.41 -5.76
N SER A 23 -1.91 -2.78 -5.31
CA SER A 23 -2.37 -4.16 -5.43
C SER A 23 -2.67 -4.55 -6.87
N GLY A 24 -3.00 -3.56 -7.72
CA GLY A 24 -3.67 -3.81 -8.98
C GLY A 24 -5.18 -4.06 -8.78
N LYS A 25 -5.89 -4.35 -9.87
CA LYS A 25 -7.33 -4.58 -9.89
C LYS A 25 -7.67 -5.98 -9.35
N HIS A 26 -8.28 -6.05 -8.17
CA HIS A 26 -8.70 -7.33 -7.57
C HIS A 26 -10.10 -7.26 -6.97
N SER A 27 -10.84 -8.35 -7.09
CA SER A 27 -12.05 -8.56 -6.30
C SER A 27 -11.71 -8.82 -4.83
N ILE A 28 -12.58 -8.38 -3.93
CA ILE A 28 -12.43 -8.64 -2.49
C ILE A 28 -12.92 -10.06 -2.19
N LYS A 29 -12.06 -10.88 -1.58
CA LYS A 29 -12.37 -12.24 -1.12
C LYS A 29 -13.12 -12.22 0.21
N SER A 30 -12.64 -11.44 1.16
CA SER A 30 -13.25 -11.31 2.49
C SER A 30 -12.90 -9.99 3.16
N VAL A 31 -13.83 -9.50 3.98
CA VAL A 31 -13.67 -8.36 4.88
C VAL A 31 -13.95 -8.85 6.30
N LYS A 32 -13.04 -8.62 7.24
CA LYS A 32 -13.16 -9.08 8.64
C LYS A 32 -12.84 -7.97 9.62
N ALA A 33 -13.68 -7.79 10.63
CA ALA A 33 -13.33 -6.95 11.76
C ALA A 33 -12.31 -7.68 12.66
N THR A 34 -11.31 -6.94 13.13
CA THR A 34 -10.26 -7.40 14.04
C THR A 34 -10.06 -6.38 15.15
N SER A 35 -9.34 -6.75 16.21
CA SER A 35 -9.01 -5.81 17.30
C SER A 35 -8.22 -4.59 16.82
N GLY A 36 -7.46 -4.71 15.73
CA GLY A 36 -6.63 -3.64 15.17
C GLY A 36 -7.27 -2.81 14.05
N GLY A 37 -8.52 -3.10 13.68
CA GLY A 37 -9.21 -2.47 12.55
C GLY A 37 -9.89 -3.50 11.64
N VAL A 38 -9.87 -3.26 10.32
CA VAL A 38 -10.51 -4.16 9.34
C VAL A 38 -9.45 -4.84 8.47
N GLU A 39 -9.46 -6.17 8.44
CA GLU A 39 -8.68 -6.96 7.50
C GLU A 39 -9.44 -7.13 6.18
N VAL A 40 -8.72 -6.94 5.07
CA VAL A 40 -9.21 -7.09 3.70
C VAL A 40 -8.32 -8.07 2.97
N VAL A 41 -8.91 -9.14 2.44
CA VAL A 41 -8.20 -10.14 1.63
C VAL A 41 -8.67 -9.99 0.19
N LEU A 42 -7.73 -9.78 -0.73
CA LEU A 42 -8.01 -9.69 -2.16
C LEU A 42 -7.86 -11.07 -2.81
N SER A 43 -8.72 -11.37 -3.78
CA SER A 43 -8.69 -12.64 -4.52
C SER A 43 -7.46 -12.70 -5.44
N GLY A 44 -6.60 -13.69 -5.22
CA GLY A 44 -5.42 -13.95 -6.05
C GLY A 44 -4.30 -12.93 -5.91
N PHE A 45 -4.37 -12.03 -4.91
CA PHE A 45 -3.32 -11.06 -4.66
C PHE A 45 -2.12 -11.70 -3.95
N THR A 46 -0.93 -11.36 -4.44
CA THR A 46 0.36 -11.65 -3.82
C THR A 46 1.19 -10.37 -3.88
N ASN A 47 1.78 -9.97 -2.76
CA ASN A 47 2.68 -8.83 -2.73
C ASN A 47 4.03 -9.20 -3.36
N ASN A 48 4.26 -8.72 -4.57
CA ASN A 48 5.52 -8.88 -5.29
C ASN A 48 6.36 -7.59 -5.28
N SER A 49 6.01 -6.60 -4.44
CA SER A 49 6.78 -5.37 -4.30
C SER A 49 8.16 -5.68 -3.70
N THR A 50 9.22 -5.23 -4.37
CA THR A 50 10.57 -5.27 -3.83
C THR A 50 10.84 -4.14 -2.83
N GLU A 51 9.95 -3.15 -2.77
CA GLU A 51 10.12 -1.94 -1.96
C GLU A 51 9.32 -2.01 -0.65
N VAL A 52 8.14 -2.64 -0.69
CA VAL A 52 7.28 -2.82 0.49
C VAL A 52 7.11 -4.32 0.74
N VAL A 53 8.04 -4.90 1.49
CA VAL A 53 8.10 -6.35 1.75
C VAL A 53 7.34 -6.69 3.04
N CYS A 54 6.14 -7.24 2.91
CA CYS A 54 5.31 -7.69 4.03
C CYS A 54 5.22 -9.22 4.07
N THR A 55 5.13 -9.81 5.27
CA THR A 55 5.06 -11.28 5.42
C THR A 55 3.68 -11.85 5.13
N HIS A 56 2.64 -11.01 5.11
CA HIS A 56 1.27 -11.39 4.77
C HIS A 56 0.79 -10.68 3.49
N ASN A 57 -0.11 -11.35 2.76
CA ASN A 57 -0.80 -10.81 1.58
C ASN A 57 -2.20 -10.29 1.90
N SER A 58 -2.47 -9.93 3.17
CA SER A 58 -3.70 -9.27 3.57
C SER A 58 -3.46 -7.82 3.92
N PHE A 59 -4.47 -7.00 3.61
CA PHE A 59 -4.48 -5.58 3.89
C PHE A 59 -5.18 -5.33 5.22
N VAL A 60 -4.76 -4.29 5.92
CA VAL A 60 -5.42 -3.82 7.14
C VAL A 60 -5.70 -2.33 7.04
N ILE A 61 -6.92 -1.94 7.39
CA ILE A 61 -7.30 -0.56 7.63
C ILE A 61 -7.31 -0.37 9.15
N GLY A 62 -6.32 0.35 9.66
CA GLY A 62 -6.19 0.61 11.09
C GLY A 62 -7.32 1.44 11.68
N ASN A 63 -7.82 1.05 12.85
CA ASN A 63 -8.80 1.86 13.59
C ASN A 63 -8.25 3.23 14.05
N SER A 64 -6.93 3.39 14.19
CA SER A 64 -6.26 4.66 14.45
C SER A 64 -6.06 5.54 13.21
N ASN A 65 -6.40 5.04 12.01
CA ASN A 65 -6.30 5.81 10.78
C ASN A 65 -7.36 6.92 10.79
N SER A 66 -6.97 8.16 10.51
CA SER A 66 -7.89 9.31 10.48
C SER A 66 -9.05 9.13 9.48
N ASN A 67 -8.84 8.35 8.42
CA ASN A 67 -9.83 8.04 7.39
C ASN A 67 -10.41 6.63 7.54
N TYR A 68 -10.29 6.00 8.71
CA TYR A 68 -10.74 4.62 8.96
C TYR A 68 -12.18 4.37 8.50
N GLN A 69 -13.13 5.22 8.92
CA GLN A 69 -14.55 5.05 8.61
C GLN A 69 -14.83 5.14 7.11
N VAL A 70 -14.15 6.08 6.42
CA VAL A 70 -14.30 6.27 4.96
C VAL A 70 -13.76 5.07 4.22
N LYS A 71 -12.52 4.65 4.51
CA LYS A 71 -11.88 3.48 3.87
C LYS A 71 -12.68 2.19 4.10
N THR A 72 -13.11 1.95 5.33
CA THR A 72 -13.92 0.77 5.66
C THR A 72 -15.26 0.77 4.93
N SER A 73 -15.94 1.92 4.87
CA SER A 73 -17.22 2.06 4.14
C SER A 73 -17.04 1.82 2.65
N PHE A 74 -15.95 2.32 2.07
CA PHE A 74 -15.61 2.10 0.67
C PHE A 74 -15.39 0.61 0.36
N VAL A 75 -14.59 -0.07 1.18
CA VAL A 75 -14.33 -1.52 1.03
C VAL A 75 -15.61 -2.34 1.20
N LEU A 76 -16.44 -2.03 2.20
CA LEU A 76 -17.71 -2.72 2.40
C LEU A 76 -18.64 -2.53 1.20
N SER A 77 -18.73 -1.31 0.67
CA SER A 77 -19.55 -1.01 -0.51
C SER A 77 -19.05 -1.79 -1.74
N ALA A 78 -17.74 -1.80 -1.98
CA ALA A 78 -17.13 -2.58 -3.05
C ALA A 78 -17.40 -4.08 -2.90
N TYR A 79 -17.25 -4.61 -1.68
CA TYR A 79 -17.46 -6.03 -1.41
C TYR A 79 -18.92 -6.45 -1.66
N MET A 80 -19.88 -5.63 -1.20
CA MET A 80 -21.31 -5.90 -1.40
C MET A 80 -21.73 -5.76 -2.86
N ALA A 81 -21.19 -4.76 -3.57
CA ALA A 81 -21.43 -4.56 -5.00
C ALA A 81 -20.69 -5.56 -5.89
N LYS A 82 -19.75 -6.34 -5.33
CA LYS A 82 -18.80 -7.20 -6.07
C LYS A 82 -17.92 -6.42 -7.05
N GLU A 83 -17.69 -5.14 -6.76
CA GLU A 83 -16.82 -4.29 -7.55
C GLU A 83 -15.35 -4.54 -7.16
N PRO A 84 -14.45 -4.70 -8.13
CA PRO A 84 -13.03 -4.83 -7.86
C PRO A 84 -12.45 -3.48 -7.42
N ILE A 85 -11.38 -3.57 -6.63
CA ILE A 85 -10.68 -2.41 -6.07
C ILE A 85 -9.18 -2.49 -6.35
N ASN A 86 -8.52 -1.35 -6.21
CA ASN A 86 -7.08 -1.22 -6.20
C ASN A 86 -6.64 -0.46 -4.93
N ILE A 87 -5.73 -1.06 -4.17
CA ILE A 87 -5.25 -0.56 -2.88
C ILE A 87 -3.78 -0.15 -3.02
N SER A 88 -3.45 1.10 -2.65
CA SER A 88 -2.06 1.50 -2.48
C SER A 88 -1.57 1.22 -1.06
N TYR A 89 -0.26 0.99 -0.92
CA TYR A 89 0.37 0.68 0.34
C TYR A 89 1.84 1.10 0.35
N TYR A 90 2.33 1.50 1.53
CA TYR A 90 3.68 2.03 1.72
C TYR A 90 4.44 1.33 2.84
N SER A 91 3.74 0.57 3.68
CA SER A 91 4.32 -0.04 4.87
C SER A 91 3.57 -1.29 5.29
N CYS A 92 4.22 -2.04 6.18
CA CYS A 92 3.65 -3.18 6.86
C CYS A 92 3.44 -2.84 8.33
N ARG A 93 2.45 -3.47 8.96
CA ARG A 93 2.32 -3.49 10.42
C ARG A 93 3.39 -4.36 11.06
N SER A 94 3.54 -4.23 12.38
CA SER A 94 4.43 -5.07 13.19
C SER A 94 4.10 -6.56 13.11
N ASN A 95 2.85 -6.92 12.82
CA ASN A 95 2.42 -8.31 12.57
C ASN A 95 2.57 -8.73 11.10
N GLY A 96 3.15 -7.88 10.25
CA GLY A 96 3.45 -8.17 8.84
C GLY A 96 2.27 -8.05 7.87
N GLN A 97 1.09 -7.60 8.31
CA GLN A 97 -0.01 -7.23 7.41
C GLN A 97 0.31 -5.93 6.65
N ILE A 98 -0.26 -5.75 5.46
CA ILE A 98 -0.04 -4.58 4.62
C ILE A 98 -0.95 -3.43 5.09
N GLU A 99 -0.39 -2.27 5.42
CA GLU A 99 -1.20 -1.10 5.81
C GLU A 99 -1.84 -0.47 4.56
N ALA A 100 -3.18 -0.48 4.49
CA ALA A 100 -3.91 0.10 3.37
C ALA A 100 -3.86 1.64 3.40
N SER A 101 -3.29 2.22 2.36
CA SER A 101 -3.17 3.67 2.21
C SER A 101 -4.36 4.28 1.46
N SER A 102 -4.45 4.13 0.14
CA SER A 102 -5.61 4.60 -0.65
C SER A 102 -6.36 3.41 -1.24
N ILE A 103 -7.66 3.58 -1.45
CA ILE A 103 -8.55 2.55 -2.00
C ILE A 103 -9.38 3.17 -3.12
N LEU A 104 -9.35 2.56 -4.30
CA LEU A 104 -10.02 3.04 -5.51
C LEU A 104 -10.91 1.93 -6.11
N PHE A 105 -12.06 2.31 -6.67
CA PHE A 105 -12.84 1.46 -7.55
C PHE A 105 -12.14 1.36 -8.91
N GLN A 106 -12.24 0.22 -9.59
CA GLN A 106 -11.63 0.02 -10.90
C GLN A 106 -12.47 -0.79 -11.88
#